data_AF-A0A963R8X1-F1
#
_entry.id   AF-A0A963R8X1-F1
#
_cell.length_a   1.000
_cell.length_b   1.000
_cell.length_c   1.000
_cell.angle_alpha   90.00
_cell.angle_beta   90.00
_cell.angle_gamma   90.00
#
_symmetry.space_group_name_H-M   'P 1'
#
loop_
_entity.id
_entity.type
_entity.pdbx_description
1 polymer ?
#
loop_
_entity_poly.entity_id
_entity_poly.type
_entity_poly.pdbx_seq_one_letter_code
_entity_poly.pdbx_strand_id
1 'polypeptide(L)'
;MGSGLDPIDCRSKPVGPDLRTLYITTMTGVEAGEGKSGRDGGLFAFKPGITGILECLLARSWAADERLLKAMNDTDQGRVRHSSFQGLRGNKSAGDVSPEKPGNAPKNEAVKISSRDRIIFPESGQTKGDLADYYAKIAPLMLPFIANRPVSLVRCPQGRAKKCFFQKHDTGGFGDHVLYVPIKEKGGSTENYLYVEDATGLLQCVQMGTIEFHGWPACVSDVEKPDRVIFDLDPDENLDFGDVARAAIKIRDQLAGLGLTSFAMVSGGKGVHVVVPLTTGHSWDAHGDFSRRFAEALAQAEPDKFTTTMSKAKRKGKIFIDWLRNQRGNTAVVPYSARARSGAPVAAPVTWDELRKLKNARSFSISDAGRLLKRAQSKKLAGWGFADQVLPEI
;
A
#
# COMPACT_ATOMS: atom_id res chain seq x y z
N MET A 1 23.97 56.25 20.16
CA MET A 1 22.69 56.81 20.67
C MET A 1 21.76 56.81 19.46
N GLY A 2 20.85 55.86 19.27
CA GLY A 2 19.76 55.46 20.17
C GLY A 2 18.48 56.15 19.67
N SER A 3 17.65 55.44 18.87
CA SER A 3 16.24 55.07 19.15
C SER A 3 15.21 56.16 18.76
N GLY A 4 14.04 55.88 18.18
CA GLY A 4 13.36 54.62 17.87
C GLY A 4 11.97 54.93 17.28
N LEU A 5 11.34 53.92 16.66
CA LEU A 5 9.89 53.87 16.41
C LEU A 5 9.44 52.44 16.73
N ASP A 6 8.38 52.34 17.54
CA ASP A 6 7.89 51.10 18.14
C ASP A 6 7.22 50.13 17.14
N PRO A 7 7.26 48.80 17.36
CA PRO A 7 6.59 47.82 16.50
C PRO A 7 5.14 47.53 16.91
N ILE A 8 4.32 47.27 15.88
CA ILE A 8 2.91 46.85 15.94
C ILE A 8 2.80 45.40 16.46
N ASP A 9 1.88 45.18 17.40
CA ASP A 9 1.54 43.90 18.01
C ASP A 9 0.67 43.03 17.08
N CYS A 10 1.13 41.81 16.74
CA CYS A 10 0.40 40.84 15.93
C CYS A 10 -0.19 39.67 16.74
N ARG A 11 -0.34 39.77 18.08
CA ARG A 11 -0.86 38.68 18.94
C ARG A 11 -2.39 38.58 18.98
N SER A 12 -3.09 38.70 17.86
CA SER A 12 -4.54 38.46 17.85
C SER A 12 -4.98 37.57 16.69
N LYS A 13 -4.96 36.24 16.93
CA LYS A 13 -5.97 35.25 16.52
C LYS A 13 -5.55 33.83 16.96
N PRO A 14 -6.43 33.01 17.57
CA PRO A 14 -6.13 31.62 17.87
C PRO A 14 -6.41 30.74 16.64
N VAL A 15 -5.53 29.77 16.38
CA VAL A 15 -5.81 28.65 15.46
C VAL A 15 -5.92 27.39 16.33
N GLY A 16 -7.08 26.74 16.25
CA GLY A 16 -7.48 25.63 17.12
C GLY A 16 -6.71 24.33 16.87
N PRO A 17 -6.94 23.31 17.72
CA PRO A 17 -6.18 22.08 17.71
C PRO A 17 -6.76 21.11 16.67
N ASP A 18 -5.95 20.61 15.76
CA ASP A 18 -6.32 19.39 15.03
C ASP A 18 -5.14 18.41 15.08
N LEU A 19 -5.33 17.38 15.91
CA LEU A 19 -4.37 16.35 16.30
C LEU A 19 -4.33 15.24 15.26
N ARG A 20 -3.17 14.89 14.69
CA ARG A 20 -2.98 13.62 13.96
C ARG A 20 -1.58 13.02 14.17
N THR A 21 -1.53 11.83 14.80
CA THR A 21 -0.33 11.03 15.11
C THR A 21 -0.11 9.91 14.08
N LEU A 22 1.14 9.47 13.83
CA LEU A 22 1.44 8.21 13.13
C LEU A 22 2.72 7.52 13.64
N TYR A 23 2.64 6.18 13.67
CA TYR A 23 3.63 5.12 13.93
C TYR A 23 4.63 4.90 12.76
N ILE A 24 5.87 4.52 13.07
CA ILE A 24 6.85 4.01 12.08
C ILE A 24 7.51 2.72 12.62
N THR A 25 7.57 1.68 11.79
CA THR A 25 8.27 0.42 12.07
C THR A 25 9.62 0.38 11.35
N THR A 26 10.72 0.12 12.07
CA THR A 26 12.01 -0.27 11.48
C THR A 26 12.19 -1.77 11.53
N MET A 27 12.48 -2.40 10.38
CA MET A 27 12.86 -3.82 10.32
C MET A 27 14.33 -4.01 10.66
N THR A 28 14.63 -4.75 11.73
CA THR A 28 15.92 -5.43 11.90
C THR A 28 15.68 -6.87 12.36
N GLY A 29 15.96 -7.82 11.48
CA GLY A 29 16.11 -9.23 11.79
C GLY A 29 17.40 -9.72 11.15
N VAL A 30 18.46 -9.82 11.95
CA VAL A 30 19.66 -10.61 11.65
C VAL A 30 19.99 -11.34 12.95
N GLU A 31 19.79 -12.66 12.95
CA GLU A 31 20.34 -13.52 14.00
C GLU A 31 21.87 -13.47 13.92
N ALA A 32 22.51 -13.12 15.03
CA ALA A 32 23.94 -13.04 15.17
C ALA A 32 24.51 -14.42 15.52
N GLY A 33 25.34 -14.96 14.61
CA GLY A 33 26.48 -15.78 15.02
C GLY A 33 27.53 -14.87 15.68
N GLU A 34 28.13 -15.36 16.76
CA GLU A 34 29.01 -14.62 17.66
C GLU A 34 30.08 -13.79 16.94
N GLY A 35 30.09 -12.48 17.21
CA GLY A 35 31.11 -11.55 16.73
C GLY A 35 30.80 -10.13 17.21
N LYS A 36 31.48 -9.70 18.29
CA LYS A 36 31.30 -8.40 18.96
C LYS A 36 31.51 -7.20 18.00
N SER A 37 30.49 -6.35 17.86
CA SER A 37 30.55 -4.86 17.88
C SER A 37 29.19 -4.29 17.40
N GLY A 38 28.48 -3.61 18.31
CA GLY A 38 27.15 -3.04 18.06
C GLY A 38 27.20 -1.85 17.12
N ARG A 39 26.21 -1.74 16.23
CA ARG A 39 25.96 -0.61 15.33
C ARG A 39 24.58 -0.03 15.66
N ASP A 40 24.56 1.16 16.26
CA ASP A 40 23.33 1.90 16.54
C ASP A 40 23.18 3.06 15.54
N GLY A 41 22.03 3.13 14.84
CA GLY A 41 21.63 4.28 14.01
C GLY A 41 20.76 5.24 14.80
N GLY A 42 20.92 6.55 14.61
CA GLY A 42 20.18 7.59 15.34
C GLY A 42 19.64 8.72 14.45
N LEU A 43 18.57 9.37 14.92
CA LEU A 43 17.96 10.59 14.38
C LEU A 43 18.55 11.81 15.12
N PHE A 44 18.84 12.92 14.45
CA PHE A 44 19.41 14.13 15.07
C PHE A 44 18.55 15.37 14.82
N ALA A 45 18.39 16.21 15.85
CA ALA A 45 17.86 17.57 15.76
C ALA A 45 19.00 18.57 16.03
N PHE A 46 19.16 19.59 15.19
CA PHE A 46 20.16 20.64 15.38
C PHE A 46 19.56 21.84 16.14
N LYS A 47 20.22 22.28 17.21
CA LYS A 47 19.98 23.61 17.81
C LYS A 47 20.81 24.67 17.06
N PRO A 48 20.33 25.93 16.97
CA PRO A 48 21.09 26.98 16.30
C PRO A 48 22.28 27.42 17.16
N GLY A 49 23.44 27.54 16.51
CA GLY A 49 24.67 28.07 17.10
C GLY A 49 25.79 27.04 17.14
N ILE A 50 26.55 26.94 16.05
CA ILE A 50 28.02 26.83 15.99
C ILE A 50 28.43 27.06 14.51
N THR A 51 29.52 27.78 14.37
CA THR A 51 29.95 28.67 13.28
C THR A 51 30.31 27.99 11.96
N GLY A 52 30.00 28.68 10.85
CA GLY A 52 30.95 28.92 9.77
C GLY A 52 30.82 28.08 8.50
N ILE A 53 30.48 28.75 7.40
CA ILE A 53 30.56 28.32 5.98
C ILE A 53 29.30 27.61 5.45
N LEU A 54 28.12 28.27 5.55
CA LEU A 54 27.04 28.14 4.55
C LEU A 54 25.97 29.24 4.67
N GLU A 55 26.34 30.47 5.06
CA GLU A 55 25.37 31.47 5.50
C GLU A 55 24.91 32.49 4.43
N CYS A 56 25.33 32.36 3.17
CA CYS A 56 24.95 33.35 2.14
C CYS A 56 23.89 32.91 1.11
N LEU A 57 23.41 31.66 1.14
CA LEU A 57 22.44 31.17 0.13
C LEU A 57 21.06 30.80 0.68
N LEU A 58 20.82 30.93 2.00
CA LEU A 58 19.58 30.47 2.65
C LEU A 58 18.85 31.53 3.50
N ALA A 59 19.25 32.81 3.44
CA ALA A 59 18.72 33.88 4.29
C ALA A 59 17.41 34.54 3.80
N ARG A 60 16.57 33.85 3.02
CA ARG A 60 15.25 34.36 2.58
C ARG A 60 14.16 33.27 2.57
N SER A 61 13.94 32.60 3.70
CA SER A 61 12.68 31.91 4.01
C SER A 61 12.78 31.23 5.37
N TRP A 62 12.73 31.99 6.46
CA TRP A 62 12.60 31.44 7.81
C TRP A 62 11.36 32.03 8.46
N ALA A 63 10.22 31.38 8.18
CA ALA A 63 9.05 31.37 9.03
C ALA A 63 8.41 29.99 8.84
N ALA A 64 8.51 29.15 9.88
CA ALA A 64 7.83 27.87 10.06
C ALA A 64 7.97 26.83 8.92
N ASP A 65 9.05 26.03 8.93
CA ASP A 65 8.97 24.69 8.33
C ASP A 65 10.15 23.78 8.75
N GLU A 66 9.85 22.61 9.29
CA GLU A 66 10.86 21.64 9.73
C GLU A 66 10.90 20.35 8.89
N ARG A 67 12.12 20.04 8.42
CA ARG A 67 12.46 19.04 7.38
C ARG A 67 12.92 17.72 7.96
N LEU A 68 12.49 16.61 7.35
CA LEU A 68 12.84 15.23 7.69
C LEU A 68 14.04 14.76 6.85
N LEU A 69 15.18 14.50 7.51
CA LEU A 69 16.43 14.02 6.89
C LEU A 69 16.75 12.61 7.39
N LYS A 70 16.94 11.65 6.48
CA LYS A 70 17.53 10.35 6.75
C LYS A 70 19.04 10.43 6.47
N ALA A 71 19.84 10.41 7.52
CA ALA A 71 21.30 10.44 7.45
C ALA A 71 21.89 9.02 7.57
N MET A 72 22.80 8.65 6.68
CA MET A 72 23.71 7.53 6.92
C MET A 72 24.97 8.08 7.61
N ASN A 73 25.22 7.65 8.85
CA ASN A 73 26.46 7.95 9.57
C ASN A 73 27.50 6.88 9.26
N ASP A 74 28.68 7.35 8.87
CA ASP A 74 29.93 6.61 9.04
C ASP A 74 30.99 7.63 9.42
N THR A 75 31.26 7.74 10.72
CA THR A 75 32.57 8.01 11.35
C THR A 75 32.42 8.37 12.82
N ASP A 76 33.44 8.02 13.59
CA ASP A 76 33.70 8.22 15.03
C ASP A 76 33.69 9.69 15.52
N GLN A 77 33.07 10.59 14.75
CA GLN A 77 33.14 12.05 14.90
C GLN A 77 31.77 12.73 14.67
N GLY A 78 30.66 11.97 14.61
CA GLY A 78 29.31 12.55 14.54
C GLY A 78 29.00 13.33 13.25
N ARG A 79 29.71 13.05 12.14
CA ARG A 79 29.51 13.73 10.85
C ARG A 79 28.61 12.91 9.93
N VAL A 80 27.54 13.54 9.41
CA VAL A 80 26.66 12.96 8.39
C VAL A 80 27.35 13.05 7.02
N ARG A 81 27.58 11.90 6.37
CA ARG A 81 28.24 11.87 5.05
C ARG A 81 27.27 11.78 3.87
N HIS A 82 26.06 11.24 4.09
CA HIS A 82 25.03 11.09 3.07
C HIS A 82 23.64 11.29 3.69
N SER A 83 23.17 12.54 3.72
CA SER A 83 21.78 12.84 4.06
C SER A 83 20.90 12.71 2.83
N SER A 84 19.76 12.05 3.00
CA SER A 84 18.67 11.99 2.02
C SER A 84 17.44 12.64 2.64
N PHE A 85 16.90 13.67 1.99
CA PHE A 85 15.66 14.30 2.39
C PHE A 85 14.49 13.36 2.07
N GLN A 86 13.62 13.12 3.06
CA GLN A 86 12.49 12.20 2.91
C GLN A 86 11.14 12.92 2.85
N GLY A 87 11.04 14.15 3.39
CA GLY A 87 9.80 14.93 3.40
C GLY A 87 9.77 15.98 4.52
N LEU A 88 8.71 16.78 4.62
CA LEU A 88 8.43 17.66 5.78
C LEU A 88 7.45 16.93 6.71
N ARG A 89 7.58 17.11 8.03
CA ARG A 89 6.63 16.54 9.02
C ARG A 89 5.79 17.66 9.62
N GLY A 90 4.51 17.72 9.26
CA GLY A 90 3.58 18.72 9.81
C GLY A 90 2.94 18.34 11.15
N ASN A 91 3.28 17.19 11.72
CA ASN A 91 2.53 16.57 12.84
C ASN A 91 3.20 16.62 14.22
N LYS A 92 4.40 17.23 14.32
CA LYS A 92 5.11 17.48 15.59
C LYS A 92 5.82 18.82 15.50
N SER A 93 5.89 19.55 16.62
CA SER A 93 6.82 20.67 16.72
C SER A 93 8.25 20.14 16.83
N ALA A 94 9.20 20.96 16.41
CA ALA A 94 10.64 20.70 16.50
C ALA A 94 11.10 20.06 17.79
N GLY A 95 10.62 20.63 18.91
CA GLY A 95 11.04 20.27 20.25
C GLY A 95 10.56 18.90 20.69
N ASP A 96 9.55 18.35 20.02
CA ASP A 96 8.86 17.12 20.41
C ASP A 96 9.34 15.89 19.62
N VAL A 97 10.31 16.09 18.71
CA VAL A 97 10.93 15.02 17.93
C VAL A 97 12.07 14.41 18.75
N SER A 98 11.78 13.29 19.42
CA SER A 98 12.80 12.44 20.04
C SER A 98 13.18 11.27 19.11
N PRO A 99 14.43 10.79 19.15
CA PRO A 99 14.83 9.56 18.44
C PRO A 99 13.98 8.39 18.93
N GLU A 100 13.27 7.73 18.02
CA GLU A 100 12.51 6.52 18.36
C GLU A 100 13.49 5.38 18.68
N LYS A 101 13.28 4.75 19.84
CA LYS A 101 13.92 3.47 20.16
C LYS A 101 13.14 2.37 19.46
N PRO A 102 13.79 1.36 18.86
CA PRO A 102 13.08 0.20 18.30
C PRO A 102 12.17 -0.40 19.38
N GLY A 103 10.87 -0.26 19.20
CA GLY A 103 9.90 -0.98 20.02
C GLY A 103 10.01 -2.46 19.70
N ASN A 104 9.95 -3.33 20.70
CA ASN A 104 9.81 -4.76 20.46
C ASN A 104 8.58 -4.96 19.56
N ALA A 105 8.75 -5.71 18.47
CA ALA A 105 7.62 -6.18 17.69
C ALA A 105 6.62 -6.83 18.67
N PRO A 106 5.31 -6.55 18.56
CA PRO A 106 4.32 -7.21 19.40
C PRO A 106 4.55 -8.71 19.31
N LYS A 107 4.59 -9.39 20.46
CA LYS A 107 4.66 -10.85 20.49
C LYS A 107 3.42 -11.35 19.77
N ASN A 108 3.60 -11.94 18.58
CA ASN A 108 2.53 -12.65 17.91
C ASN A 108 2.04 -13.75 18.86
N GLU A 109 0.85 -13.61 19.41
CA GLU A 109 0.18 -14.77 19.97
C GLU A 109 -0.03 -15.75 18.82
N ALA A 110 0.50 -16.97 18.96
CA ALA A 110 0.51 -17.92 17.88
C ALA A 110 -0.93 -18.39 17.60
N VAL A 111 -1.52 -17.87 16.51
CA VAL A 111 -2.84 -18.32 16.04
C VAL A 111 -2.77 -19.81 15.73
N LYS A 112 -3.55 -20.62 16.44
CA LYS A 112 -3.59 -22.07 16.21
C LYS A 112 -4.24 -22.37 14.85
N ILE A 113 -3.43 -22.84 13.91
CA ILE A 113 -3.91 -23.29 12.59
C ILE A 113 -4.34 -24.75 12.67
N SER A 114 -5.62 -25.03 12.51
CA SER A 114 -6.15 -26.40 12.49
C SER A 114 -6.10 -27.04 11.10
N SER A 115 -5.90 -28.36 11.06
CA SER A 115 -5.82 -29.17 9.84
C SER A 115 -4.79 -28.59 8.86
N ARG A 116 -3.56 -28.39 9.32
CA ARG A 116 -2.48 -27.81 8.52
C ARG A 116 -2.24 -28.60 7.23
N ASP A 117 -2.28 -29.93 7.30
CA ASP A 117 -2.02 -30.83 6.15
C ASP A 117 -3.16 -30.88 5.12
N ARG A 118 -4.29 -30.21 5.36
CA ARG A 118 -5.39 -30.14 4.40
C ARG A 118 -4.91 -29.46 3.13
N ILE A 119 -4.99 -30.17 2.01
CA ILE A 119 -4.68 -29.65 0.68
C ILE A 119 -5.69 -28.55 0.30
N ILE A 120 -5.18 -27.36 0.00
CA ILE A 120 -5.97 -26.21 -0.46
C ILE A 120 -5.83 -26.04 -1.98
N PHE A 121 -4.67 -26.38 -2.53
CA PHE A 121 -4.33 -26.27 -3.94
C PHE A 121 -3.98 -27.65 -4.52
N PRO A 122 -4.95 -28.43 -5.02
CA PRO A 122 -4.74 -29.84 -5.35
C PRO A 122 -3.72 -30.09 -6.47
N GLU A 123 -3.62 -29.20 -7.46
CA GLU A 123 -2.71 -29.36 -8.60
C GLU A 123 -1.24 -29.15 -8.25
N SER A 124 -0.97 -28.43 -7.17
CA SER A 124 0.38 -28.09 -6.74
C SER A 124 0.70 -28.54 -5.31
N GLY A 125 -0.24 -29.24 -4.66
CA GLY A 125 -0.07 -29.90 -3.37
C GLY A 125 -0.07 -28.98 -2.15
N GLN A 126 -0.10 -27.65 -2.30
CA GLN A 126 0.01 -26.77 -1.14
C GLN A 126 -1.20 -26.87 -0.21
N THR A 127 -0.87 -26.85 1.07
CA THR A 127 -1.75 -27.12 2.19
C THR A 127 -2.22 -25.83 2.87
N LYS A 128 -3.13 -25.96 3.83
CA LYS A 128 -3.56 -24.85 4.69
C LYS A 128 -2.39 -24.36 5.56
N GLY A 129 -1.52 -25.26 6.00
CA GLY A 129 -0.29 -24.95 6.72
C GLY A 129 0.63 -24.06 5.88
N ASP A 130 0.89 -24.45 4.63
CA ASP A 130 1.74 -23.65 3.73
C ASP A 130 1.18 -22.25 3.50
N LEU A 131 -0.14 -22.14 3.32
CA LEU A 131 -0.81 -20.85 3.15
C LEU A 131 -0.71 -19.97 4.41
N ALA A 132 -0.88 -20.56 5.59
CA ALA A 132 -0.73 -19.84 6.85
C ALA A 132 0.71 -19.39 7.08
N ASP A 133 1.69 -20.25 6.82
CA ASP A 133 3.11 -19.94 6.97
C ASP A 133 3.54 -18.85 5.98
N TYR A 134 3.00 -18.86 4.76
CA TYR A 134 3.16 -17.78 3.79
C TYR A 134 2.65 -16.44 4.35
N TYR A 135 1.41 -16.39 4.84
CA TYR A 135 0.83 -15.15 5.36
C TYR A 135 1.54 -14.65 6.62
N ALA A 136 1.93 -15.54 7.53
CA ALA A 136 2.73 -15.20 8.70
C ALA A 136 4.05 -14.53 8.30
N LYS A 137 4.72 -15.08 7.28
CA LYS A 137 6.00 -14.59 6.78
C LYS A 137 5.89 -13.29 5.99
N ILE A 138 4.79 -13.09 5.26
CA ILE A 138 4.60 -11.91 4.38
C ILE A 138 3.86 -10.76 5.06
N ALA A 139 3.26 -10.98 6.24
CA ALA A 139 2.50 -9.98 6.97
C ALA A 139 3.23 -8.62 7.09
N PRO A 140 4.54 -8.54 7.39
CA PRO A 140 5.25 -7.25 7.45
C PRO A 140 5.22 -6.45 6.14
N LEU A 141 5.12 -7.12 4.98
CA LEU A 141 4.99 -6.45 3.68
C LEU A 141 3.55 -6.13 3.30
N MET A 142 2.61 -6.95 3.76
CA MET A 142 1.20 -6.86 3.38
C MET A 142 0.44 -5.84 4.22
N LEU A 143 0.71 -5.77 5.53
CA LEU A 143 0.00 -4.91 6.48
C LEU A 143 -0.05 -3.42 6.07
N PRO A 144 1.01 -2.80 5.53
CA PRO A 144 0.91 -1.41 5.06
C PRO A 144 -0.16 -1.16 3.98
N PHE A 145 -0.62 -2.22 3.29
CA PHE A 145 -1.61 -2.12 2.23
C PHE A 145 -3.00 -2.62 2.60
N ILE A 146 -3.15 -3.40 3.68
CA ILE A 146 -4.43 -4.03 4.09
C ILE A 146 -4.89 -3.62 5.49
N ALA A 147 -3.96 -3.29 6.39
CA ALA A 147 -4.32 -2.94 7.75
C ALA A 147 -5.20 -1.70 7.78
N ASN A 148 -6.17 -1.66 8.69
CA ASN A 148 -7.10 -0.55 8.86
C ASN A 148 -7.90 -0.21 7.60
N ARG A 149 -8.18 -1.19 6.74
CA ARG A 149 -9.06 -1.03 5.57
C ARG A 149 -10.20 -2.00 5.67
N PRO A 150 -11.44 -1.60 5.33
CA PRO A 150 -12.49 -2.56 5.10
C PRO A 150 -12.02 -3.57 4.03
N VAL A 151 -12.20 -4.85 4.33
CA VAL A 151 -11.74 -5.96 3.49
C VAL A 151 -12.90 -6.79 3.01
N SER A 152 -12.66 -7.48 1.91
CA SER A 152 -13.48 -8.61 1.50
C SER A 152 -12.60 -9.83 1.33
N LEU A 153 -13.07 -10.94 1.89
CA LEU A 153 -12.33 -12.19 1.97
C LEU A 153 -12.89 -13.17 0.94
N VAL A 154 -12.02 -13.79 0.16
CA VAL A 154 -12.38 -14.98 -0.62
C VAL A 154 -12.03 -16.19 0.22
N ARG A 155 -13.06 -16.84 0.76
CA ARG A 155 -12.93 -18.00 1.66
C ARG A 155 -13.23 -19.29 0.91
N CYS A 156 -12.34 -20.26 1.04
CA CYS A 156 -12.46 -21.61 0.51
C CYS A 156 -12.14 -22.65 1.61
N PRO A 157 -13.05 -22.88 2.58
CA PRO A 157 -12.75 -23.71 3.77
C PRO A 157 -12.36 -25.16 3.47
N GLN A 158 -12.80 -25.69 2.31
CA GLN A 158 -12.51 -27.03 1.83
C GLN A 158 -11.45 -27.05 0.69
N GLY A 159 -10.73 -25.94 0.50
CA GLY A 159 -9.79 -25.77 -0.60
C GLY A 159 -10.41 -25.14 -1.85
N ARG A 160 -9.55 -24.63 -2.73
CA ARG A 160 -9.97 -23.77 -3.86
C ARG A 160 -10.72 -24.51 -4.97
N ALA A 161 -10.61 -25.84 -5.02
CA ALA A 161 -11.33 -26.67 -5.98
C ALA A 161 -12.77 -27.00 -5.55
N LYS A 162 -13.18 -26.56 -4.35
CA LYS A 162 -14.54 -26.66 -3.83
C LYS A 162 -15.21 -25.28 -3.85
N LYS A 163 -16.37 -25.15 -3.18
CA LYS A 163 -17.10 -23.89 -3.12
C LYS A 163 -16.27 -22.84 -2.37
N CYS A 164 -15.96 -21.76 -3.06
CA CYS A 164 -15.45 -20.53 -2.46
C CYS A 164 -16.59 -19.50 -2.39
N PHE A 165 -16.50 -18.59 -1.43
CA PHE A 165 -17.46 -17.49 -1.31
C PHE A 165 -16.77 -16.20 -0.90
N PHE A 166 -17.41 -15.09 -1.22
CA PHE A 166 -16.96 -13.75 -0.90
C PHE A 166 -17.64 -13.28 0.39
N GLN A 167 -16.88 -12.84 1.38
CA GLN A 167 -17.40 -12.34 2.64
C GLN A 167 -16.90 -10.94 2.90
N LYS A 168 -17.83 -10.00 3.04
CA LYS A 168 -17.58 -8.60 3.40
C LYS A 168 -17.87 -8.34 4.88
N HIS A 169 -18.97 -8.93 5.36
CA HIS A 169 -19.54 -8.62 6.66
C HIS A 169 -19.13 -9.65 7.69
N ASP A 170 -18.99 -9.19 8.94
CA ASP A 170 -18.86 -10.10 10.06
C ASP A 170 -20.18 -10.86 10.27
N THR A 171 -20.08 -12.17 10.39
CA THR A 171 -21.21 -13.08 10.67
C THR A 171 -21.02 -13.83 11.98
N GLY A 172 -20.04 -13.43 12.79
CA GLY A 172 -19.52 -14.22 13.89
C GLY A 172 -18.64 -15.38 13.39
N GLY A 173 -17.61 -15.71 14.16
CA GLY A 173 -16.76 -16.88 13.92
C GLY A 173 -15.31 -16.57 13.52
N PHE A 174 -14.94 -15.30 13.38
CA PHE A 174 -13.52 -14.93 13.42
C PHE A 174 -13.05 -14.75 14.87
N GLY A 175 -11.73 -14.67 15.05
CA GLY A 175 -11.17 -14.31 16.35
C GLY A 175 -11.22 -12.80 16.59
N ASP A 176 -10.80 -12.41 17.79
CA ASP A 176 -10.75 -11.05 18.32
C ASP A 176 -9.85 -10.06 17.56
N HIS A 177 -8.90 -10.52 16.75
CA HIS A 177 -8.05 -9.67 15.90
C HIS A 177 -8.66 -9.40 14.52
N VAL A 178 -9.82 -9.99 14.21
CA VAL A 178 -10.61 -9.63 13.03
C VAL A 178 -11.73 -8.70 13.47
N LEU A 179 -11.52 -7.42 13.18
CA LEU A 179 -12.37 -6.35 13.65
C LEU A 179 -13.44 -6.02 12.61
N TYR A 180 -14.38 -5.15 12.99
CA TYR A 180 -15.39 -4.65 12.06
C TYR A 180 -15.63 -3.15 12.24
N VAL A 181 -16.02 -2.50 11.15
CA VAL A 181 -16.46 -1.10 11.12
C VAL A 181 -17.88 -1.03 10.58
N PRO A 182 -18.83 -0.37 11.27
CA PRO A 182 -20.18 -0.18 10.76
C PRO A 182 -20.17 0.82 9.60
N ILE A 183 -20.64 0.40 8.43
CA ILE A 183 -20.73 1.25 7.24
C ILE A 183 -22.17 1.32 6.77
N LYS A 184 -22.70 2.53 6.61
CA LYS A 184 -24.01 2.77 6.00
C LYS A 184 -23.93 2.50 4.50
N GLU A 185 -24.78 1.61 4.00
CA GLU A 185 -24.91 1.30 2.59
C GLU A 185 -25.87 2.26 1.88
N LYS A 186 -25.84 2.26 0.54
CA LYS A 186 -26.74 3.11 -0.28
C LYS A 186 -28.22 2.80 -0.03
N GLY A 187 -28.55 1.57 0.35
CA GLY A 187 -29.92 1.15 0.71
C GLY A 187 -30.40 1.63 2.08
N GLY A 188 -29.56 2.32 2.85
CA GLY A 188 -29.90 2.87 4.16
C GLY A 188 -29.61 1.95 5.34
N SER A 189 -29.39 0.65 5.12
CA SER A 189 -28.90 -0.29 6.14
C SER A 189 -27.46 0.01 6.54
N THR A 190 -27.09 -0.41 7.74
CA THR A 190 -25.71 -0.37 8.23
C THR A 190 -25.22 -1.80 8.39
N GLU A 191 -24.10 -2.13 7.76
CA GLU A 191 -23.49 -3.46 7.81
C GLU A 191 -22.11 -3.37 8.45
N ASN A 192 -21.69 -4.43 9.15
CA ASN A 192 -20.40 -4.50 9.82
C ASN A 192 -19.34 -5.06 8.87
N TYR A 193 -18.52 -4.19 8.28
CA TYR A 193 -17.47 -4.57 7.35
C TYR A 193 -16.21 -5.01 8.08
N LEU A 194 -15.64 -6.15 7.69
CA LEU A 194 -14.43 -6.72 8.29
C LEU A 194 -13.20 -5.85 8.02
N TYR A 195 -12.26 -5.79 8.97
CA TYR A 195 -10.89 -5.34 8.75
C TYR A 195 -9.92 -6.03 9.71
N VAL A 196 -8.62 -5.83 9.49
CA VAL A 196 -7.54 -6.34 10.36
C VAL A 196 -6.54 -5.21 10.62
N GLU A 197 -5.81 -5.29 11.73
CA GLU A 197 -4.78 -4.32 12.09
C GLU A 197 -3.37 -4.93 12.08
N ASP A 198 -3.28 -6.24 12.28
CA ASP A 198 -2.02 -6.95 12.53
C ASP A 198 -1.95 -8.34 11.86
N ALA A 199 -0.82 -9.01 12.06
CA ALA A 199 -0.56 -10.35 11.51
C ALA A 199 -1.48 -11.42 12.12
N THR A 200 -1.89 -11.26 13.38
CA THR A 200 -2.78 -12.18 14.08
C THR A 200 -4.15 -12.18 13.40
N GLY A 201 -4.72 -11.02 13.09
CA GLY A 201 -5.97 -10.88 12.35
C GLY A 201 -5.92 -11.54 10.97
N LEU A 202 -4.83 -11.33 10.22
CA LEU A 202 -4.61 -12.03 8.94
C LEU A 202 -4.63 -13.55 9.10
N LEU A 203 -3.92 -14.08 10.10
CA LEU A 203 -3.86 -15.52 10.35
C LEU A 203 -5.19 -16.10 10.86
N GLN A 204 -5.95 -15.35 11.65
CA GLN A 204 -7.31 -15.74 12.04
C GLN A 204 -8.24 -15.82 10.81
N CYS A 205 -8.14 -14.89 9.85
CA CYS A 205 -8.85 -15.01 8.58
C CYS A 205 -8.44 -16.27 7.80
N VAL A 206 -7.14 -16.59 7.72
CA VAL A 206 -6.61 -17.78 7.02
C VAL A 206 -7.04 -19.08 7.73
N GLN A 207 -7.04 -19.09 9.07
CA GLN A 207 -7.56 -20.19 9.88
C GLN A 207 -9.02 -20.50 9.50
N MET A 208 -9.81 -19.45 9.24
CA MET A 208 -11.19 -19.53 8.79
C MET A 208 -11.34 -19.78 7.27
N GLY A 209 -10.25 -20.15 6.58
CA GLY A 209 -10.26 -20.58 5.18
C GLY A 209 -10.12 -19.46 4.17
N THR A 210 -9.71 -18.26 4.58
CA THR A 210 -9.42 -17.16 3.65
C THR A 210 -8.19 -17.50 2.80
N ILE A 211 -8.34 -17.35 1.48
CA ILE A 211 -7.23 -17.42 0.53
C ILE A 211 -6.87 -16.03 0.00
N GLU A 212 -7.86 -15.22 -0.38
CA GLU A 212 -7.62 -13.89 -0.95
C GLU A 212 -8.13 -12.77 -0.05
N PHE A 213 -7.36 -11.68 0.02
CA PHE A 213 -7.72 -10.44 0.68
C PHE A 213 -7.88 -9.33 -0.36
N HIS A 214 -9.04 -8.68 -0.34
CA HIS A 214 -9.37 -7.56 -1.22
C HIS A 214 -9.67 -6.35 -0.35
N GLY A 215 -8.94 -5.25 -0.55
CA GLY A 215 -9.06 -4.05 0.28
C GLY A 215 -9.86 -2.97 -0.43
N TRP A 216 -10.57 -2.17 0.36
CA TRP A 216 -11.11 -0.90 -0.12
C TRP A 216 -9.99 0.09 -0.45
N PRO A 217 -10.20 1.00 -1.41
CA PRO A 217 -9.31 2.13 -1.63
C PRO A 217 -9.52 3.26 -0.60
N ALA A 218 -9.93 2.93 0.64
CA ALA A 218 -10.09 3.84 1.77
C ALA A 218 -9.79 3.11 3.09
N CYS A 219 -9.49 3.87 4.14
CA CYS A 219 -9.21 3.35 5.49
C CYS A 219 -10.45 3.43 6.39
N VAL A 220 -10.49 2.63 7.45
CA VAL A 220 -11.59 2.62 8.44
C VAL A 220 -11.68 3.92 9.25
N SER A 221 -10.57 4.67 9.34
CA SER A 221 -10.55 5.98 10.01
C SER A 221 -11.41 7.03 9.30
N ASP A 222 -11.55 6.92 7.97
CA ASP A 222 -12.47 7.71 7.17
C ASP A 222 -12.77 6.99 5.85
N VAL A 223 -13.84 6.18 5.87
CA VAL A 223 -14.27 5.38 4.71
C VAL A 223 -14.82 6.23 3.57
N GLU A 224 -15.05 7.52 3.79
CA GLU A 224 -15.56 8.46 2.79
C GLU A 224 -14.44 9.21 2.04
N LYS A 225 -13.17 8.97 2.43
CA LYS A 225 -11.99 9.60 1.83
C LYS A 225 -11.06 8.55 1.22
N PRO A 226 -11.23 8.24 -0.08
CA PRO A 226 -10.36 7.28 -0.73
C PRO A 226 -8.93 7.80 -0.89
N ASP A 227 -7.96 6.89 -0.86
CA ASP A 227 -6.51 7.19 -0.84
C ASP A 227 -5.70 6.47 -1.93
N ARG A 228 -6.37 5.79 -2.87
CA ARG A 228 -5.69 5.18 -4.01
C ARG A 228 -6.64 4.95 -5.18
N VAL A 229 -6.19 5.27 -6.39
CA VAL A 229 -6.85 4.84 -7.63
C VAL A 229 -6.21 3.54 -8.10
N ILE A 230 -7.04 2.61 -8.58
CA ILE A 230 -6.62 1.31 -9.12
C ILE A 230 -7.25 1.14 -10.49
N PHE A 231 -6.41 0.95 -11.51
CA PHE A 231 -6.82 0.47 -12.82
C PHE A 231 -6.49 -1.01 -12.93
N ASP A 232 -7.51 -1.87 -12.94
CA ASP A 232 -7.35 -3.32 -13.11
C ASP A 232 -7.48 -3.67 -14.59
N LEU A 233 -6.40 -4.20 -15.18
CA LEU A 233 -6.32 -4.48 -16.61
C LEU A 233 -6.62 -5.93 -16.89
N ASP A 234 -7.81 -6.17 -17.44
CA ASP A 234 -8.28 -7.49 -17.82
C ASP A 234 -8.22 -7.66 -19.35
N PRO A 235 -7.30 -8.49 -19.88
CA PRO A 235 -7.24 -8.78 -21.30
C PRO A 235 -8.37 -9.71 -21.76
N ASP A 236 -8.77 -9.56 -23.03
CA ASP A 236 -9.41 -10.64 -23.78
C ASP A 236 -8.54 -11.91 -23.80
N GLU A 237 -9.16 -13.07 -23.96
CA GLU A 237 -8.45 -14.36 -23.89
C GLU A 237 -7.44 -14.57 -25.03
N ASN A 238 -7.56 -13.81 -26.12
CA ASN A 238 -6.67 -13.89 -27.28
C ASN A 238 -5.46 -12.95 -27.19
N LEU A 239 -5.39 -12.07 -26.19
CA LEU A 239 -4.26 -11.16 -26.01
C LEU A 239 -3.17 -11.82 -25.15
N ASP A 240 -1.92 -11.60 -25.54
CA ASP A 240 -0.79 -12.08 -24.75
C ASP A 240 -0.52 -11.14 -23.56
N PHE A 241 0.27 -11.62 -22.61
CA PHE A 241 0.61 -10.81 -21.43
C PHE A 241 1.49 -9.61 -21.78
N GLY A 242 2.23 -9.66 -22.89
CA GLY A 242 3.00 -8.53 -23.41
C GLY A 242 2.11 -7.35 -23.82
N ASP A 243 0.93 -7.62 -24.39
CA ASP A 243 -0.10 -6.60 -24.65
C ASP A 243 -0.55 -5.92 -23.36
N VAL A 244 -0.82 -6.71 -22.32
CA VAL A 244 -1.21 -6.19 -20.99
C VAL A 244 -0.10 -5.34 -20.37
N ALA A 245 1.15 -5.79 -20.46
CA ALA A 245 2.29 -5.05 -19.95
C ALA A 245 2.47 -3.71 -20.69
N ARG A 246 2.35 -3.70 -22.02
CA ARG A 246 2.38 -2.47 -22.84
C ARG A 246 1.26 -1.51 -22.48
N ALA A 247 0.05 -2.02 -22.26
CA ALA A 247 -1.10 -1.24 -21.81
C ALA A 247 -0.87 -0.59 -20.43
N ALA A 248 -0.39 -1.36 -19.45
CA ALA A 248 -0.09 -0.85 -18.12
C ALA A 248 0.97 0.27 -18.15
N ILE A 249 2.00 0.10 -18.98
CA ILE A 249 3.05 1.12 -19.19
C ILE A 249 2.47 2.37 -19.86
N LYS A 250 1.55 2.21 -20.81
CA LYS A 250 0.87 3.36 -21.42
C LYS A 250 0.05 4.14 -20.40
N ILE A 251 -0.71 3.45 -19.54
CA ILE A 251 -1.47 4.08 -18.45
C ILE A 251 -0.53 4.83 -17.52
N ARG A 252 0.61 4.23 -17.12
CA ARG A 252 1.65 4.91 -16.36
C ARG A 252 2.12 6.19 -17.02
N ASP A 253 2.42 6.15 -18.32
CA ASP A 253 2.94 7.31 -19.05
C ASP A 253 1.90 8.44 -19.13
N GLN A 254 0.63 8.11 -19.31
CA GLN A 254 -0.46 9.08 -19.28
C GLN A 254 -0.67 9.68 -17.88
N LEU A 255 -0.63 8.86 -16.83
CA LEU A 255 -0.69 9.33 -15.44
C LEU A 255 0.49 10.23 -15.09
N ALA A 256 1.70 9.89 -15.54
CA ALA A 256 2.89 10.70 -15.36
C ALA A 256 2.75 12.07 -16.05
N GLY A 257 2.11 12.12 -17.22
CA GLY A 257 1.76 13.37 -17.91
C GLY A 257 0.81 14.27 -17.10
N LEU A 258 0.02 13.70 -16.19
CA LEU A 258 -0.83 14.41 -15.23
C LEU A 258 -0.12 14.69 -13.88
N GLY A 259 1.18 14.41 -13.78
CA GLY A 259 1.96 14.58 -12.54
C GLY A 259 1.74 13.47 -11.50
N LEU A 260 1.09 12.36 -11.86
CA LEU A 260 0.79 11.27 -10.94
C LEU A 260 1.82 10.14 -11.04
N THR A 261 2.44 9.85 -9.90
CA THR A 261 3.27 8.65 -9.72
C THR A 261 2.37 7.43 -9.61
N SER A 262 2.71 6.37 -10.34
CA SER A 262 1.97 5.11 -10.34
C SER A 262 2.89 3.90 -10.23
N PHE A 263 2.32 2.81 -9.73
CA PHE A 263 3.02 1.56 -9.44
C PHE A 263 2.31 0.38 -10.10
N ALA A 264 3.08 -0.61 -10.55
CA ALA A 264 2.52 -1.84 -11.11
C ALA A 264 2.59 -3.00 -10.13
N MET A 265 1.56 -3.85 -10.17
CA MET A 265 1.61 -5.19 -9.62
C MET A 265 0.95 -6.19 -10.56
N VAL A 266 1.52 -7.39 -10.65
CA VAL A 266 0.83 -8.50 -11.32
C VAL A 266 -0.28 -9.01 -10.40
N SER A 267 -1.46 -9.30 -10.94
CA SER A 267 -2.60 -9.64 -10.09
C SER A 267 -2.59 -11.09 -9.57
N GLY A 268 -1.71 -11.97 -10.09
CA GLY A 268 -1.80 -13.41 -9.86
C GLY A 268 -2.94 -14.07 -10.66
N GLY A 269 -3.64 -13.31 -11.50
CA GLY A 269 -4.68 -13.77 -12.43
C GLY A 269 -4.18 -13.76 -13.88
N LYS A 270 -4.88 -13.02 -14.75
CA LYS A 270 -4.46 -12.75 -16.14
C LYS A 270 -3.89 -11.34 -16.34
N GLY A 271 -4.19 -10.43 -15.41
CA GLY A 271 -4.01 -8.99 -15.57
C GLY A 271 -2.92 -8.33 -14.73
N VAL A 272 -2.89 -7.01 -14.79
CA VAL A 272 -1.99 -6.11 -14.05
C VAL A 272 -2.84 -5.04 -13.39
N HIS A 273 -2.53 -4.69 -12.14
CA HIS A 273 -3.06 -3.47 -11.55
C HIS A 273 -2.05 -2.35 -11.70
N VAL A 274 -2.52 -1.18 -12.14
CA VAL A 274 -1.81 0.09 -11.99
C VAL A 274 -2.41 0.82 -10.80
N VAL A 275 -1.60 1.06 -9.77
CA VAL A 275 -2.01 1.65 -8.50
C VAL A 275 -1.42 3.05 -8.39
N VAL A 276 -2.27 4.02 -8.06
CA VAL A 276 -1.93 5.43 -7.88
C VAL A 276 -2.26 5.81 -6.43
N PRO A 277 -1.28 5.83 -5.52
CA PRO A 277 -1.50 6.31 -4.15
C PRO A 277 -1.86 7.79 -4.17
N LEU A 278 -2.76 8.22 -3.29
CA LEU A 278 -3.20 9.60 -3.16
C LEU A 278 -3.28 9.97 -1.68
N THR A 279 -3.07 11.23 -1.36
CA THR A 279 -3.47 11.78 -0.06
C THR A 279 -5.00 11.83 0.03
N THR A 280 -5.55 11.64 1.22
CA THR A 280 -6.98 11.79 1.46
C THR A 280 -7.40 13.26 1.36
N GLY A 281 -8.65 13.53 0.96
CA GLY A 281 -9.19 14.89 0.90
C GLY A 281 -10.37 15.03 -0.06
N HIS A 282 -10.29 14.35 -1.21
CA HIS A 282 -11.35 14.32 -2.21
C HIS A 282 -12.50 13.36 -1.83
N SER A 283 -13.66 13.53 -2.48
CA SER A 283 -14.84 12.67 -2.31
C SER A 283 -14.78 11.43 -3.20
N TRP A 284 -15.62 10.43 -2.89
CA TRP A 284 -15.84 9.29 -3.78
C TRP A 284 -16.32 9.68 -5.18
N ASP A 285 -17.10 10.76 -5.31
CA ASP A 285 -17.58 11.23 -6.61
C ASP A 285 -16.43 11.75 -7.48
N ALA A 286 -15.56 12.60 -6.93
CA ALA A 286 -14.37 13.07 -7.63
C ALA A 286 -13.41 11.92 -7.97
N HIS A 287 -13.25 10.97 -7.03
CA HIS A 287 -12.40 9.80 -7.22
C HIS A 287 -12.87 8.89 -8.36
N GLY A 288 -14.18 8.57 -8.36
CA GLY A 288 -14.82 7.77 -9.38
C GLY A 288 -14.85 8.48 -10.74
N ASP A 289 -15.15 9.77 -10.76
CA ASP A 289 -15.18 10.57 -12.00
C ASP A 289 -13.81 10.64 -12.67
N PHE A 290 -12.74 10.94 -11.92
CA PHE A 290 -11.38 10.97 -12.44
C PHE A 290 -11.00 9.64 -13.09
N SER A 291 -11.17 8.53 -12.36
CA SER A 291 -10.77 7.21 -12.86
C SER A 291 -11.59 6.77 -14.08
N ARG A 292 -12.90 7.08 -14.11
CA ARG A 292 -13.77 6.85 -15.27
C ARG A 292 -13.30 7.65 -16.48
N ARG A 293 -13.20 8.98 -16.35
CA ARG A 293 -12.83 9.88 -17.46
C ARG A 293 -11.45 9.55 -18.01
N PHE A 294 -10.49 9.22 -17.14
CA PHE A 294 -9.17 8.76 -17.56
C PHE A 294 -9.25 7.49 -18.42
N ALA A 295 -9.99 6.47 -17.96
CA ALA A 295 -10.14 5.23 -18.70
C ALA A 295 -10.90 5.41 -20.02
N GLU A 296 -11.94 6.25 -20.03
CA GLU A 296 -12.74 6.57 -21.22
C GLU A 296 -11.92 7.35 -22.25
N ALA A 297 -11.13 8.34 -21.83
CA ALA A 297 -10.25 9.08 -22.72
C ALA A 297 -9.23 8.16 -23.40
N LEU A 298 -8.63 7.22 -22.66
CA LEU A 298 -7.70 6.25 -23.25
C LEU A 298 -8.40 5.28 -24.22
N ALA A 299 -9.62 4.84 -23.89
CA ALA A 299 -10.44 4.01 -24.78
C ALA A 299 -10.93 4.77 -26.03
N GLN A 300 -11.16 6.08 -25.94
CA GLN A 300 -11.50 6.91 -27.09
C GLN A 300 -10.29 7.19 -27.99
N ALA A 301 -9.10 7.35 -27.40
CA ALA A 301 -7.86 7.56 -28.14
C ALA A 301 -7.38 6.30 -28.88
N GLU A 302 -7.60 5.11 -28.30
CA GLU A 302 -7.23 3.82 -28.90
C GLU A 302 -8.38 2.80 -28.78
N PRO A 303 -9.47 3.01 -29.52
CA PRO A 303 -10.67 2.18 -29.43
C PRO A 303 -10.44 0.74 -29.87
N ASP A 304 -9.40 0.47 -30.67
CA ASP A 304 -9.05 -0.89 -31.10
C ASP A 304 -8.28 -1.68 -30.04
N LYS A 305 -7.72 -1.01 -29.02
CA LYS A 305 -6.93 -1.65 -27.97
C LYS A 305 -7.62 -1.67 -26.62
N PHE A 306 -8.41 -0.64 -26.32
CA PHE A 306 -9.01 -0.46 -25.00
C PHE A 306 -10.52 -0.42 -25.04
N THR A 307 -11.13 -0.80 -23.91
CA THR A 307 -12.56 -0.63 -23.67
C THR A 307 -12.81 -0.37 -22.19
N THR A 308 -13.81 0.46 -21.92
CA THR A 308 -14.36 0.69 -20.57
C THR A 308 -15.70 -0.01 -20.36
N THR A 309 -16.17 -0.78 -21.36
CA THR A 309 -17.46 -1.46 -21.28
C THR A 309 -17.33 -2.85 -20.65
N MET A 310 -18.20 -3.12 -19.67
CA MET A 310 -18.17 -4.40 -18.98
C MET A 310 -18.55 -5.61 -19.86
N SER A 311 -19.33 -5.42 -20.93
CA SER A 311 -19.80 -6.52 -21.78
C SER A 311 -18.64 -7.29 -22.42
N LYS A 312 -18.51 -8.59 -22.09
CA LYS A 312 -17.47 -9.47 -22.66
C LYS A 312 -17.48 -9.49 -24.19
N ALA A 313 -18.66 -9.43 -24.80
CA ALA A 313 -18.78 -9.38 -26.27
C ALA A 313 -18.08 -8.15 -26.88
N LYS A 314 -18.08 -7.01 -26.17
CA LYS A 314 -17.41 -5.77 -26.59
C LYS A 314 -15.92 -5.71 -26.23
N ARG A 315 -15.39 -6.74 -25.55
CA ARG A 315 -13.98 -6.83 -25.14
C ARG A 315 -13.12 -7.66 -26.10
N LYS A 316 -13.70 -8.33 -27.10
CA LYS A 316 -12.96 -9.22 -28.01
C LYS A 316 -11.78 -8.48 -28.65
N GLY A 317 -10.56 -9.01 -28.48
CA GLY A 317 -9.32 -8.40 -28.97
C GLY A 317 -8.87 -7.11 -28.26
N LYS A 318 -9.49 -6.73 -27.13
CA LYS A 318 -9.20 -5.49 -26.39
C LYS A 318 -8.86 -5.77 -24.93
N ILE A 319 -8.27 -4.77 -24.28
CA ILE A 319 -8.01 -4.75 -22.84
C ILE A 319 -9.12 -3.92 -22.19
N PHE A 320 -9.83 -4.54 -21.24
CA PHE A 320 -10.76 -3.83 -20.39
C PHE A 320 -10.00 -3.08 -19.30
N ILE A 321 -10.16 -1.75 -19.28
CA ILE A 321 -9.63 -0.90 -18.20
C ILE A 321 -10.71 -0.84 -17.12
N ASP A 322 -10.62 -1.72 -16.13
CA ASP A 322 -11.55 -1.74 -15.01
C ASP A 322 -11.24 -0.62 -14.02
N TRP A 323 -11.92 0.51 -14.22
CA TRP A 323 -11.92 1.65 -13.31
C TRP A 323 -12.97 1.52 -12.19
N LEU A 324 -13.85 0.52 -12.23
CA LEU A 324 -14.96 0.38 -11.29
C LEU A 324 -14.46 0.10 -9.86
N ARG A 325 -13.22 -0.35 -9.70
CA ARG A 325 -12.56 -0.54 -8.40
C ARG A 325 -12.52 0.75 -7.55
N ASN A 326 -12.68 1.91 -8.18
CA ASN A 326 -12.59 3.24 -7.58
C ASN A 326 -13.95 3.80 -7.18
N GLN A 327 -14.91 2.94 -6.85
CA GLN A 327 -16.22 3.32 -6.32
C GLN A 327 -16.36 2.88 -4.87
N ARG A 328 -17.09 3.66 -4.07
CA ARG A 328 -17.40 3.30 -2.67
C ARG A 328 -18.01 1.90 -2.59
N GLY A 329 -17.47 1.05 -1.71
CA GLY A 329 -17.93 -0.34 -1.58
C GLY A 329 -17.12 -1.38 -2.35
N ASN A 330 -16.35 -0.94 -3.36
CA ASN A 330 -15.61 -1.84 -4.22
C ASN A 330 -14.23 -2.13 -3.65
N THR A 331 -13.73 -3.33 -3.99
CA THR A 331 -12.45 -3.82 -3.52
C THR A 331 -11.61 -4.35 -4.68
N ALA A 332 -10.30 -4.36 -4.46
CA ALA A 332 -9.33 -4.96 -5.34
C ALA A 332 -8.35 -5.81 -4.51
N VAL A 333 -7.78 -6.84 -5.13
CA VAL A 333 -6.80 -7.70 -4.45
C VAL A 333 -5.61 -6.85 -4.00
N VAL A 334 -5.22 -6.99 -2.73
CA VAL A 334 -4.08 -6.23 -2.19
C VAL A 334 -2.74 -6.86 -2.56
N PRO A 335 -1.65 -6.08 -2.58
CA PRO A 335 -0.29 -6.62 -2.71
C PRO A 335 -0.04 -7.76 -1.72
N TYR A 336 0.63 -8.81 -2.20
CA TYR A 336 0.99 -10.02 -1.49
C TYR A 336 -0.16 -10.96 -1.12
N SER A 337 -1.41 -10.66 -1.49
CA SER A 337 -2.50 -11.64 -1.34
C SER A 337 -2.30 -12.82 -2.28
N ALA A 338 -2.44 -14.03 -1.76
CA ALA A 338 -2.59 -15.25 -2.56
C ALA A 338 -3.90 -15.20 -3.36
N ARG A 339 -3.96 -16.00 -4.43
CA ARG A 339 -5.12 -16.17 -5.31
C ARG A 339 -5.62 -17.61 -5.23
N ALA A 340 -6.93 -17.80 -5.19
CA ALA A 340 -7.61 -19.10 -5.22
C ALA A 340 -7.58 -19.70 -6.65
N ARG A 341 -6.37 -19.88 -7.19
CA ARG A 341 -6.09 -20.37 -8.55
C ARG A 341 -5.04 -21.48 -8.51
N SER A 342 -4.89 -22.19 -9.64
CA SER A 342 -3.86 -23.23 -9.77
C SER A 342 -2.46 -22.69 -9.58
N GLY A 343 -1.63 -23.42 -8.82
CA GLY A 343 -0.27 -23.01 -8.48
C GLY A 343 -0.17 -22.01 -7.33
N ALA A 344 -1.28 -21.71 -6.63
CA ALA A 344 -1.33 -20.74 -5.53
C ALA A 344 -0.63 -19.40 -5.84
N PRO A 345 -0.95 -18.74 -6.98
CA PRO A 345 -0.23 -17.55 -7.39
C PRO A 345 -0.53 -16.39 -6.45
N VAL A 346 0.38 -15.42 -6.42
CA VAL A 346 0.31 -14.26 -5.53
C VAL A 346 0.23 -12.99 -6.36
N ALA A 347 -0.60 -12.05 -5.92
CA ALA A 347 -0.62 -10.69 -6.45
C ALA A 347 0.63 -9.95 -5.94
N ALA A 348 1.56 -9.55 -6.80
CA ALA A 348 2.90 -9.14 -6.37
C ALA A 348 3.35 -7.81 -7.00
N PRO A 349 3.91 -6.88 -6.19
CA PRO A 349 4.61 -5.71 -6.67
C PRO A 349 5.73 -6.04 -7.67
N VAL A 350 5.77 -5.27 -8.76
CA VAL A 350 6.81 -5.35 -9.78
C VAL A 350 7.28 -3.96 -10.17
N THR A 351 8.53 -3.85 -10.62
CA THR A 351 8.98 -2.64 -11.29
C THR A 351 8.45 -2.58 -12.72
N TRP A 352 8.40 -1.37 -13.29
CA TRP A 352 8.04 -1.18 -14.69
C TRP A 352 8.99 -1.92 -15.65
N ASP A 353 10.28 -2.00 -15.34
CA ASP A 353 11.26 -2.73 -16.14
C ASP A 353 11.10 -4.25 -16.07
N GLU A 354 10.71 -4.77 -14.89
CA GLU A 354 10.37 -6.18 -14.75
C GLU A 354 9.10 -6.49 -15.52
N LEU A 355 8.08 -5.63 -15.43
CA LEU A 355 6.80 -5.84 -16.10
C LEU A 355 6.98 -6.01 -17.62
N ARG A 356 7.88 -5.25 -18.25
CA ARG A 356 8.24 -5.38 -19.68
C ARG A 356 8.76 -6.77 -20.07
N LYS A 357 9.34 -7.50 -19.11
CA LYS A 357 10.06 -8.78 -19.33
C LYS A 357 9.27 -9.99 -18.85
N LEU A 358 8.21 -9.77 -18.07
CA LEU A 358 7.39 -10.86 -17.56
C LEU A 358 6.58 -11.51 -18.68
N LYS A 359 6.42 -12.83 -18.60
CA LYS A 359 5.68 -13.63 -19.58
C LYS A 359 4.22 -13.87 -19.20
N ASN A 360 3.87 -13.65 -17.93
CA ASN A 360 2.51 -13.84 -17.41
C ASN A 360 2.31 -13.13 -16.06
N ALA A 361 1.05 -12.95 -15.67
CA ALA A 361 0.64 -12.36 -14.40
C ALA A 361 0.78 -13.29 -13.17
N ARG A 362 1.30 -14.52 -13.33
CA ARG A 362 1.39 -15.58 -12.30
C ARG A 362 2.83 -15.94 -11.97
N SER A 363 3.70 -14.93 -11.99
CA SER A 363 5.16 -15.11 -11.86
C SER A 363 5.64 -15.45 -10.43
N PHE A 364 4.73 -15.43 -9.45
CA PHE A 364 5.01 -15.68 -8.04
C PHE A 364 3.89 -16.53 -7.43
N SER A 365 4.24 -17.37 -6.46
CA SER A 365 3.30 -18.17 -5.66
C SER A 365 3.57 -18.06 -4.16
N ILE A 366 2.75 -18.70 -3.34
CA ILE A 366 2.97 -18.75 -1.89
C ILE A 366 4.31 -19.42 -1.51
N SER A 367 4.85 -20.28 -2.37
CA SER A 367 6.17 -20.89 -2.18
C SER A 367 7.32 -19.89 -2.35
N ASP A 368 7.07 -18.71 -2.92
CA ASP A 368 8.06 -17.65 -3.15
C ASP A 368 8.19 -16.66 -1.98
N ALA A 369 7.66 -16.95 -0.79
CA ALA A 369 7.65 -16.02 0.36
C ALA A 369 9.03 -15.37 0.63
N GLY A 370 10.10 -16.18 0.66
CA GLY A 370 11.46 -15.69 0.88
C GLY A 370 11.98 -14.81 -0.28
N ARG A 371 11.62 -15.15 -1.52
CA ARG A 371 11.96 -14.36 -2.70
C ARG A 371 11.23 -13.01 -2.69
N LEU A 372 9.96 -12.99 -2.32
CA LEU A 372 9.17 -11.77 -2.20
C LEU A 372 9.73 -10.83 -1.12
N LEU A 373 10.11 -11.36 0.04
CA LEU A 373 10.80 -10.60 1.09
C LEU A 373 12.10 -9.95 0.59
N LYS A 374 12.97 -10.74 -0.06
CA LYS A 374 14.23 -10.22 -0.62
C LYS A 374 13.99 -9.15 -1.68
N ARG A 375 12.95 -9.31 -2.51
CA ARG A 375 12.57 -8.32 -3.53
C ARG A 375 12.11 -7.01 -2.91
N ALA A 376 11.25 -7.06 -1.90
CA ALA A 376 10.72 -5.86 -1.24
C ALA A 376 11.82 -5.04 -0.54
N GLN A 377 12.89 -5.69 -0.07
CA GLN A 377 14.06 -5.02 0.51
C GLN A 377 15.03 -4.46 -0.53
N SER A 378 14.83 -4.76 -1.82
CA SER A 378 15.73 -4.29 -2.88
C SER A 378 15.51 -2.80 -3.18
N LYS A 379 16.58 -2.10 -3.59
CA LYS A 379 16.51 -0.70 -4.03
C LYS A 379 15.49 -0.45 -5.13
N LYS A 380 15.20 -1.47 -5.95
CA LYS A 380 14.28 -1.38 -7.09
C LYS A 380 12.82 -1.25 -6.70
N LEU A 381 12.43 -1.77 -5.53
CA LEU A 381 11.06 -1.69 -5.00
C LEU A 381 10.99 -0.80 -3.75
N ALA A 382 12.07 -0.09 -3.43
CA ALA A 382 12.07 0.87 -2.34
C ALA A 382 10.99 1.94 -2.59
N GLY A 383 10.11 2.16 -1.61
CA GLY A 383 9.00 3.12 -1.72
C GLY A 383 7.85 2.67 -2.63
N TRP A 384 7.82 1.41 -3.10
CA TRP A 384 6.72 0.93 -3.94
C TRP A 384 5.38 1.12 -3.23
N GLY A 385 4.41 1.71 -3.93
CA GLY A 385 3.04 1.87 -3.45
C GLY A 385 2.83 3.06 -2.50
N PHE A 386 3.82 3.93 -2.32
CA PHE A 386 3.72 5.15 -1.52
C PHE A 386 4.12 6.36 -2.35
N ALA A 387 3.28 7.40 -2.31
CA ALA A 387 3.53 8.70 -2.92
C ALA A 387 2.66 9.76 -2.22
N ASP A 388 3.22 10.93 -1.96
CA ASP A 388 2.50 12.08 -1.42
C ASP A 388 2.03 12.96 -2.59
N GLN A 389 0.81 12.71 -3.06
CA GLN A 389 0.24 13.41 -4.21
C GLN A 389 -1.28 13.52 -4.08
N VAL A 390 -1.84 14.63 -4.52
CA VAL A 390 -3.28 14.91 -4.49
C VAL A 390 -3.94 14.43 -5.78
N LEU A 391 -5.26 14.16 -5.72
CA LEU A 391 -6.04 13.98 -6.94
C LEU A 391 -6.02 15.31 -7.72
N PRO A 392 -5.66 15.32 -9.02
CA PRO A 392 -5.62 16.57 -9.77
C PRO A 392 -7.03 17.16 -9.96
N GLU A 393 -7.13 18.48 -9.99
CA GLU A 393 -8.35 19.19 -10.37
C GLU A 393 -8.44 19.20 -11.91
N ILE A 394 -9.34 18.41 -12.51
CA ILE A 394 -9.45 18.22 -13.98
C ILE A 394 -10.88 18.37 -14.49
#